data_AF-A0A2R6DLP7-F1
#
_entry.id   AF-A0A2R6DLP7-F1
#
_cell.length_a   1.000
_cell.length_b   1.000
_cell.length_c   1.000
_cell.angle_alpha   90.00
_cell.angle_beta   90.00
_cell.angle_gamma   90.00
#
_symmetry.space_group_name_H-M   'P 1'
#
loop_
_entity.id
_entity.type
_entity.pdbx_description
1 polymer ?
#
loop_
_entity_poly.entity_id
_entity_poly.type
_entity_poly.pdbx_seq_one_letter_code
_entity_poly.pdbx_strand_id
1 'polypeptide(L)'
;MSSNRDQHEFGPIDPDALRRIRKVFRRHEPLVDSTEIDSPARPRTLSAALSVGFDSPGRFDVRWSRRGYYSCHYQEPDDGLAVRFDRHPNPHAPETHFHPPPDASTDRTEPSCIEVVLPEDEV
;
A
#
# COMPACT_ATOMS: atom_id res chain seq x y z
N MET A 1 -1.92 -9.39 -17.38
CA MET A 1 -1.47 -10.68 -16.81
C MET A 1 -0.24 -10.42 -15.94
N SER A 2 -0.40 -9.86 -14.74
CA SER A 2 0.69 -9.73 -13.77
C SER A 2 0.96 -11.13 -13.20
N SER A 3 1.93 -11.78 -13.84
CA SER A 3 2.22 -13.20 -13.68
C SER A 3 2.87 -13.45 -12.32
N ASN A 4 2.67 -14.66 -11.79
CA ASN A 4 3.19 -15.27 -10.55
C ASN A 4 4.65 -14.93 -10.13
N ARG A 5 5.45 -14.34 -11.04
CA ARG A 5 6.80 -13.83 -10.82
C ARG A 5 6.84 -12.62 -9.90
N ASP A 6 5.92 -11.66 -10.08
CA ASP A 6 5.88 -10.43 -9.27
C ASP A 6 5.64 -10.76 -7.79
N GLN A 7 4.81 -11.78 -7.51
CA GLN A 7 4.59 -12.25 -6.14
C GLN A 7 5.80 -12.96 -5.52
N HIS A 8 6.58 -13.69 -6.32
CA HIS A 8 7.79 -14.39 -5.83
C HIS A 8 8.89 -13.38 -5.47
N GLU A 9 8.99 -12.31 -6.26
CA GLU A 9 9.98 -11.26 -6.09
C GLU A 9 9.61 -10.28 -4.95
N PHE A 10 8.31 -10.00 -4.78
CA PHE A 10 7.79 -9.24 -3.63
C PHE A 10 8.24 -9.84 -2.29
N GLY A 11 8.37 -11.17 -2.23
CA GLY A 11 8.84 -11.89 -1.06
C GLY A 11 7.77 -12.07 0.03
N PRO A 12 8.15 -12.71 1.16
CA PRO A 12 7.20 -13.01 2.23
C PRO A 12 6.72 -11.72 2.92
N ILE A 13 5.43 -11.68 3.26
CA ILE A 13 4.83 -10.60 4.04
C ILE A 13 5.52 -10.48 5.40
N ASP A 14 5.69 -9.25 5.88
CA ASP A 14 6.12 -8.93 7.23
C ASP A 14 4.90 -8.59 8.11
N PRO A 15 4.44 -9.54 8.96
CA PRO A 15 3.31 -9.29 9.85
C PRO A 15 3.57 -8.20 10.88
N ASP A 16 4.82 -8.01 11.30
CA ASP A 16 5.19 -6.97 12.26
C ASP A 16 5.13 -5.59 11.61
N ALA A 17 5.53 -5.48 10.34
CA ALA A 17 5.32 -4.26 9.57
C ALA A 17 3.82 -3.92 9.46
N LEU A 18 2.98 -4.89 9.07
CA LEU A 18 1.52 -4.65 9.00
C LEU A 18 0.94 -4.20 10.35
N ARG A 19 1.39 -4.78 11.48
CA ARG A 19 0.98 -4.34 12.82
C ARG A 19 1.46 -2.93 13.16
N ARG A 20 2.69 -2.55 12.78
CA ARG A 20 3.21 -1.19 12.98
C ARG A 20 2.43 -0.17 12.15
N ILE A 21 2.20 -0.47 10.86
CA ILE A 21 1.43 0.39 9.96
C ILE A 21 -0.01 0.54 10.47
N ARG A 22 -0.63 -0.54 10.96
CA ARG A 22 -1.95 -0.46 11.61
C ARG A 22 -1.98 0.53 12.77
N LYS A 23 -0.94 0.55 13.61
CA LYS A 23 -0.85 1.54 14.71
C LYS A 23 -0.74 2.97 14.17
N VAL A 24 -0.10 3.19 13.03
CA VAL A 24 -0.05 4.52 12.38
C VAL A 24 -1.46 4.93 11.95
N PHE A 25 -2.19 4.10 11.20
CA PHE A 25 -3.56 4.41 10.79
C PHE A 25 -4.47 4.74 11.99
N ARG A 26 -4.40 3.96 13.07
CA ARG A 26 -5.24 4.19 14.25
C ARG A 26 -4.96 5.51 15.00
N ARG A 27 -3.83 6.17 14.75
CA ARG A 27 -3.57 7.52 15.31
C ARG A 27 -4.39 8.61 14.62
N HIS A 28 -5.01 8.30 13.48
CA HIS A 28 -5.85 9.20 12.71
C HIS A 28 -7.35 8.97 12.94
N GLU A 29 -7.75 8.32 14.04
CA GLU A 29 -9.16 8.33 14.49
C GLU A 29 -9.58 9.80 14.75
N PRO A 30 -10.79 10.25 14.33
CA PRO A 30 -11.89 9.45 13.79
C PRO A 30 -11.92 9.33 12.25
N LEU A 31 -10.92 9.85 11.51
CA LEU A 31 -10.90 9.71 10.04
C LEU A 31 -10.76 8.24 9.63
N VAL A 32 -9.95 7.47 10.35
CA VAL A 32 -9.86 6.02 10.17
C VAL A 32 -10.94 5.34 11.01
N ASP A 33 -11.97 4.81 10.36
CA ASP A 33 -13.12 4.16 11.00
C ASP A 33 -12.77 2.78 11.53
N SER A 34 -12.02 2.00 10.75
CA SER A 34 -11.65 0.64 11.12
C SER A 34 -10.35 0.21 10.46
N THR A 35 -9.70 -0.79 11.07
CA THR A 35 -8.51 -1.44 10.51
C THR A 35 -8.57 -2.94 10.74
N GLU A 36 -8.25 -3.72 9.71
CA GLU A 36 -8.28 -5.18 9.73
C GLU A 36 -7.06 -5.77 9.05
N ILE A 37 -6.50 -6.84 9.63
CA ILE A 37 -5.51 -7.68 8.95
C ILE A 37 -6.24 -8.96 8.56
N ASP A 38 -6.28 -9.25 7.27
CA ASP A 38 -7.12 -10.26 6.62
C ASP A 38 -7.10 -11.66 7.28
N SER A 39 -5.93 -12.10 7.75
CA SER A 39 -5.79 -13.39 8.42
C SER A 39 -4.83 -13.30 9.60
N PRO A 40 -5.25 -13.67 10.83
CA PRO A 40 -4.33 -13.76 11.97
C PRO A 40 -3.23 -14.81 11.78
N ALA A 41 -3.55 -15.94 11.13
CA ALA A 41 -2.64 -17.06 10.96
C ALA A 41 -1.67 -16.87 9.78
N ARG A 42 -2.11 -16.20 8.71
CA ARG A 42 -1.30 -15.93 7.52
C ARG A 42 -1.56 -14.52 6.99
N PRO A 43 -1.13 -13.47 7.71
CA PRO A 43 -1.35 -12.08 7.32
C PRO A 43 -0.84 -11.81 5.91
N ARG A 44 -1.65 -11.14 5.09
CA ARG A 44 -1.21 -10.65 3.76
C ARG A 44 -1.45 -9.19 3.56
N THR A 45 -2.59 -8.68 4.03
CA THR A 45 -3.03 -7.31 3.75
C THR A 45 -3.58 -6.69 5.03
N LEU A 46 -3.23 -5.42 5.25
CA LEU A 46 -3.91 -4.54 6.18
C LEU A 46 -4.90 -3.67 5.39
N SER A 47 -6.18 -3.74 5.73
CA SER A 47 -7.20 -2.83 5.22
C SER A 47 -7.51 -1.77 6.27
N ALA A 48 -7.65 -0.52 5.85
CA ALA A 48 -8.03 0.61 6.70
C ALA A 48 -9.16 1.41 6.02
N ALA A 49 -10.36 1.36 6.59
CA ALA A 49 -11.51 2.12 6.09
C ALA A 49 -11.46 3.55 6.62
N LEU A 50 -11.79 4.52 5.75
CA LEU A 50 -11.87 5.93 6.09
C LEU A 50 -13.33 6.38 6.04
N SER A 51 -13.76 7.19 7.02
CA SER A 51 -15.10 7.80 7.01
C SER A 51 -15.28 8.83 5.90
N VAL A 52 -14.17 9.40 5.40
CA VAL A 52 -14.15 10.43 4.38
C VAL A 52 -13.03 10.13 3.39
N GLY A 53 -13.33 10.22 2.09
CA GLY A 53 -12.37 10.21 1.00
C GLY A 53 -12.40 11.49 0.18
N PHE A 54 -12.06 11.42 -1.09
CA PHE A 54 -12.11 12.55 -2.01
C PHE A 54 -13.53 12.79 -2.51
N ASP A 55 -14.18 11.75 -3.03
CA ASP A 55 -15.57 11.81 -3.52
C ASP A 55 -16.53 11.01 -2.61
N SER A 56 -16.03 9.95 -1.97
CA SER A 56 -16.80 9.04 -1.10
C SER A 56 -15.89 8.39 -0.04
N PRO A 57 -16.43 7.74 1.01
CA PRO A 57 -15.61 7.01 1.99
C PRO A 57 -14.66 6.03 1.29
N GLY A 58 -13.36 6.12 1.61
CA GLY A 58 -12.32 5.35 0.95
C GLY A 58 -11.76 4.22 1.80
N ARG A 59 -10.88 3.42 1.22
CA ARG A 59 -10.14 2.38 1.92
C ARG A 59 -8.69 2.35 1.43
N PHE A 60 -7.76 2.20 2.37
CA PHE A 60 -6.40 1.77 2.06
C PHE A 60 -6.26 0.25 2.21
N ASP A 61 -5.67 -0.40 1.23
CA ASP A 61 -5.19 -1.79 1.29
C ASP A 61 -3.67 -1.80 1.20
N VAL A 62 -3.00 -2.25 2.26
CA VAL A 62 -1.55 -2.19 2.41
C VAL A 62 -0.94 -3.58 2.53
N ARG A 63 0.08 -3.85 1.73
CA ARG A 63 0.95 -5.02 1.80
C ARG A 63 2.38 -4.55 2.05
N TRP A 64 3.10 -5.30 2.89
CA TRP A 64 4.51 -5.01 3.20
C TRP A 64 5.28 -6.31 3.34
N SER A 65 6.43 -6.41 2.67
CA SER A 65 7.27 -7.60 2.69
C SER A 65 8.50 -7.44 3.58
N ARG A 66 9.10 -8.56 3.97
CA ARG A 66 10.38 -8.59 4.70
C ARG A 66 11.56 -8.04 3.89
N ARG A 67 11.38 -7.85 2.58
CA ARG A 67 12.39 -7.24 1.69
C ARG A 67 12.26 -5.71 1.63
N GLY A 68 11.30 -5.12 2.34
CA GLY A 68 11.00 -3.69 2.28
C GLY A 68 10.18 -3.29 1.04
N TYR A 69 9.66 -4.27 0.30
CA TYR A 69 8.73 -4.04 -0.80
C TYR A 69 7.32 -3.83 -0.26
N TYR A 70 6.56 -2.93 -0.88
CA TYR A 70 5.23 -2.58 -0.42
C TYR A 70 4.28 -2.31 -1.58
N SER A 71 3.00 -2.39 -1.26
CA SER A 71 1.92 -1.89 -2.08
C SER A 71 0.92 -1.21 -1.17
N CYS A 72 0.59 0.05 -1.44
CA CYS A 72 -0.36 0.85 -0.69
C CYS A 72 -1.41 1.39 -1.67
N HIS A 73 -2.57 0.74 -1.70
CA HIS A 73 -3.65 1.05 -2.62
C HIS A 73 -4.75 1.81 -1.90
N TYR A 74 -5.05 3.03 -2.32
CA TYR A 74 -6.26 3.73 -1.94
C TYR A 74 -7.33 3.48 -2.98
N GLN A 75 -8.56 3.21 -2.55
CA GLN A 75 -9.70 3.08 -3.43
C GLN A 75 -11.00 3.54 -2.78
N GLU A 76 -11.87 4.11 -3.60
CA GLU A 76 -13.27 4.40 -3.30
C GLU A 76 -14.20 3.33 -3.93
N PRO A 77 -15.44 3.16 -3.43
CA PRO A 77 -16.43 2.23 -4.01
C PRO A 77 -16.90 2.61 -5.41
N ASP A 78 -17.67 1.72 -6.04
CA ASP A 78 -18.40 1.96 -7.31
C ASP A 78 -17.51 2.47 -8.47
N ASP A 79 -16.33 1.86 -8.65
CA ASP A 79 -15.30 2.27 -9.61
C ASP A 79 -14.87 3.74 -9.45
N GLY A 80 -14.98 4.25 -8.21
CA GLY A 80 -14.49 5.56 -7.80
C GLY A 80 -12.97 5.65 -7.79
N LEU A 81 -12.48 6.79 -7.30
CA LEU A 81 -11.06 7.12 -7.31
C LEU A 81 -10.19 6.01 -6.70
N ALA A 82 -9.19 5.58 -7.45
CA ALA A 82 -8.15 4.67 -7.01
C ALA A 82 -6.76 5.19 -7.38
N VAL A 83 -5.84 5.10 -6.42
CA VAL A 83 -4.40 5.42 -6.60
C VAL A 83 -3.55 4.42 -5.85
N ARG A 84 -2.34 4.12 -6.33
CA ARG A 84 -1.47 3.14 -5.68
C ARG A 84 -0.02 3.57 -5.64
N PHE A 85 0.61 3.39 -4.48
CA PHE A 85 2.07 3.52 -4.32
C PHE A 85 2.67 2.14 -4.14
N ASP A 86 3.61 1.80 -5.02
CA ASP A 86 4.28 0.52 -5.02
C ASP A 86 5.79 0.69 -4.89
N ARG A 87 6.40 -0.24 -4.16
CA ARG A 87 7.85 -0.48 -4.20
C ARG A 87 8.09 -1.96 -4.41
N HIS A 88 8.57 -2.33 -5.59
CA HIS A 88 9.03 -3.68 -5.89
C HIS A 88 9.84 -3.66 -7.19
N PRO A 89 10.65 -4.70 -7.46
CA PRO A 89 11.32 -4.82 -8.73
C PRO A 89 10.29 -4.86 -9.86
N ASN A 90 10.52 -4.04 -10.89
CA ASN A 90 9.68 -3.96 -12.06
C ASN A 90 10.58 -3.66 -13.27
N PRO A 91 10.59 -4.48 -14.33
CA PRO A 91 11.43 -4.23 -15.50
C PRO A 91 10.94 -3.05 -16.36
N HIS A 92 9.72 -2.56 -16.12
CA HIS A 92 9.05 -1.55 -16.93
C HIS A 92 8.81 -0.22 -16.20
N ALA A 93 9.12 -0.14 -14.90
CA ALA A 93 8.94 1.05 -14.07
C ALA A 93 10.08 1.18 -13.05
N PRO A 94 10.32 2.38 -12.47
CA PRO A 94 11.22 2.50 -11.34
C PRO A 94 10.80 1.58 -10.18
N GLU A 95 11.75 1.10 -9.37
CA GLU A 95 11.44 0.20 -8.24
C GLU A 95 10.37 0.81 -7.33
N THR A 96 10.44 2.12 -7.10
CA THR A 96 9.40 2.90 -6.43
C THR A 96 8.57 3.66 -7.47
N HIS A 97 7.30 3.33 -7.60
CA HIS A 97 6.41 3.91 -8.61
C HIS A 97 5.01 4.19 -8.06
N PHE A 98 4.31 5.08 -8.75
CA PHE A 98 2.96 5.53 -8.49
C PHE A 98 2.05 5.14 -9.65
N HIS A 99 0.90 4.57 -9.32
CA HIS A 99 -0.22 4.38 -10.23
C HIS A 99 -1.21 5.52 -10.03
N PRO A 100 -1.30 6.46 -10.99
CA PRO A 100 -2.13 7.64 -10.86
C PRO A 100 -3.62 7.31 -10.96
N PRO A 101 -4.48 8.27 -10.57
CA PRO A 101 -5.91 8.16 -10.80
C PRO A 101 -6.26 8.11 -12.30
N PRO A 102 -7.48 7.67 -12.65
CA PRO A 102 -8.60 7.39 -11.75
C PRO A 102 -8.65 5.97 -11.17
N ASP A 103 -7.92 5.02 -11.74
CA ASP A 103 -8.18 3.58 -11.57
C ASP A 103 -6.96 2.80 -11.07
N ALA A 104 -5.87 3.48 -10.72
CA ALA A 104 -4.58 2.88 -10.38
C ALA A 104 -4.11 1.83 -11.43
N SER A 105 -4.37 2.09 -12.71
CA SER A 105 -4.05 1.15 -13.80
C SER A 105 -2.59 0.70 -13.79
N THR A 106 -2.35 -0.59 -14.01
CA THR A 106 -1.01 -1.16 -14.10
C THR A 106 -0.24 -0.72 -15.35
N ASP A 107 -0.96 -0.30 -16.40
CA ASP A 107 -0.36 0.10 -17.68
C ASP A 107 0.16 1.53 -17.65
N ARG A 108 -0.20 2.29 -16.61
CA ARG A 108 0.21 3.67 -16.40
C ARG A 108 0.94 3.78 -15.06
N THR A 109 2.24 3.96 -15.11
CA THR A 109 3.07 4.18 -13.93
C THR A 109 3.91 5.44 -14.08
N GLU A 110 4.12 6.10 -12.97
CA GLU A 110 4.97 7.28 -12.84
C GLU A 110 5.99 7.02 -11.74
N PRO A 111 7.16 7.69 -11.72
CA PRO A 111 8.04 7.65 -10.57
C PRO A 111 7.30 8.01 -9.28
N SER A 112 7.61 7.32 -8.18
CA SER A 112 7.01 7.65 -6.88
C SER A 112 7.28 9.11 -6.52
N CYS A 113 6.24 9.82 -6.06
CA CYS A 113 6.36 11.16 -5.50
C CYS A 113 6.61 11.16 -3.98
N ILE A 114 6.71 9.98 -3.36
CA ILE A 114 7.11 9.81 -1.96
C ILE A 114 8.61 9.58 -1.89
N GLU A 115 9.32 10.49 -1.24
CA GLU A 115 10.73 10.34 -0.88
C GLU A 115 10.86 9.79 0.55
N VAL A 116 11.71 8.78 0.73
CA VAL A 116 12.03 8.23 2.05
C VAL A 116 13.39 8.72 2.47
N VAL A 117 13.44 9.61 3.45
CA VAL A 117 14.68 10.02 4.11
C VAL A 117 14.87 9.12 5.32
N LEU A 118 15.87 8.24 5.27
CA LEU A 118 16.30 7.53 6.47
C LEU A 118 16.93 8.57 7.41
N PRO A 119 16.60 8.58 8.70
CA PRO A 119 17.33 9.42 9.65
C PRO A 119 18.82 9.10 9.51
N GLU A 120 19.67 10.12 9.50
CA GLU A 120 21.12 9.92 9.52
C GLU A 120 21.43 8.99 10.70
N ASP A 121 22.22 7.93 10.44
CA ASP A 121 22.63 7.01 11.50
C ASP A 121 23.22 7.86 12.63
N GLU A 122 22.57 7.87 13.80
CA GLU A 122 23.19 8.39 15.03
C GLU A 122 24.38 7.46 15.32
N VAL A 123 25.55 7.87 14.82
CA VAL A 123 26.86 7.24 15.01
C VAL A 123 27.28 7.19 16.47
#